data_AF-A0A563VRU8-F1
#
_entry.id   AF-A0A563VRU8-F1
#
_cell.length_a   1.000
_cell.length_b   1.000
_cell.length_c   1.000
_cell.angle_alpha   90.00
_cell.angle_beta   90.00
_cell.angle_gamma   90.00
#
_symmetry.space_group_name_H-M   'P 1'
#
loop_
_entity.id
_entity.type
_entity.pdbx_description
1 polymer ?
#
loop_
_entity_poly.entity_id
_entity_poly.type
_entity_poly.pdbx_seq_one_letter_code
_entity_poly.pdbx_strand_id
1 'polypeptide(L)'
;MSQKKPSRLSTKPGKNTQPKNPDSWVENRNGNNDISNQSEVPEKTKRITFEVPEKQHQATKILAAQKGMTIKELMQSLLVTELNRNQ
;
A
#
# COMPACT_ATOMS: atom_id res chain seq x y z
N MET A 1 -15.00 -3.55 -64.71
CA MET A 1 -13.67 -3.81 -64.12
C MET A 1 -13.46 -2.92 -62.91
N SER A 2 -12.54 -3.35 -62.02
CA SER A 2 -11.94 -2.60 -60.90
C SER A 2 -12.53 -2.90 -59.51
N GLN A 3 -12.07 -4.02 -58.95
CA GLN A 3 -12.01 -4.24 -57.50
C GLN A 3 -10.86 -3.42 -56.90
N LYS A 4 -11.06 -2.75 -55.76
CA LYS A 4 -9.97 -2.47 -54.81
C LYS A 4 -10.42 -2.72 -53.36
N LYS A 5 -9.58 -3.49 -52.67
CA LYS A 5 -9.75 -4.16 -51.37
C LYS A 5 -9.74 -3.18 -50.18
N PRO A 6 -10.29 -3.56 -49.01
CA PRO A 6 -10.20 -2.75 -47.79
C PRO A 6 -8.75 -2.63 -47.30
N SER A 7 -8.31 -1.39 -47.08
CA SER A 7 -7.01 -1.05 -46.50
C SER A 7 -6.98 -1.48 -45.03
N ARG A 8 -6.19 -2.52 -44.72
CA ARG A 8 -5.80 -2.84 -43.33
C ARG A 8 -4.88 -1.72 -42.85
N LEU A 9 -5.33 -0.94 -41.87
CA LEU A 9 -4.47 -0.02 -41.12
C LEU A 9 -3.53 -0.83 -40.23
N SER A 10 -2.48 -1.36 -40.85
CA SER A 10 -1.30 -1.90 -40.19
C SER A 10 -0.28 -0.78 -40.08
N THR A 11 -0.24 -0.11 -38.94
CA THR A 11 0.89 0.73 -38.54
C THR A 11 1.63 0.01 -37.41
N LYS A 12 2.63 -0.78 -37.77
CA LYS A 12 3.83 -0.87 -36.94
C LYS A 12 4.79 0.22 -37.43
N PRO A 13 5.05 1.24 -36.62
CA PRO A 13 6.37 1.85 -36.65
C PRO A 13 6.92 1.91 -35.23
N GLY A 14 8.06 1.26 -35.05
CA GLY A 14 8.85 1.42 -33.86
C GLY A 14 9.34 2.87 -33.70
N LYS A 15 9.47 3.23 -32.42
CA LYS A 15 10.54 4.04 -31.84
C LYS A 15 10.55 5.55 -32.15
N ASN A 16 9.91 6.28 -31.23
CA ASN A 16 10.34 7.52 -30.54
C ASN A 16 9.05 8.19 -30.04
N THR A 17 8.89 8.70 -28.83
CA THR A 17 9.82 9.13 -27.78
C THR A 17 8.94 9.18 -26.53
N GLN A 18 9.46 8.72 -25.40
CA GLN A 18 8.73 8.48 -24.14
C GLN A 18 7.57 9.45 -23.84
N PRO A 19 6.34 8.97 -23.61
CA PRO A 19 5.39 9.70 -22.80
C PRO A 19 5.77 9.47 -21.32
N LYS A 20 5.97 10.57 -20.58
CA LYS A 20 6.30 10.66 -19.15
C LYS A 20 5.84 9.42 -18.36
N ASN A 21 6.79 8.79 -17.66
CA ASN A 21 6.52 7.68 -16.76
C ASN A 21 5.34 8.05 -15.83
N PRO A 22 4.28 7.22 -15.73
CA PRO A 22 3.19 7.42 -14.76
C PRO A 22 3.69 7.55 -13.30
N ASP A 23 4.92 7.13 -13.00
CA ASP A 23 5.56 7.31 -11.70
C ASP A 23 5.80 8.78 -11.31
N SER A 24 5.78 9.75 -12.24
CA SER A 24 5.90 11.17 -11.88
C SER A 24 4.76 11.66 -10.99
N TRP A 25 3.63 10.93 -10.96
CA TRP A 25 2.51 11.25 -10.08
C TRP A 25 2.75 10.80 -8.63
N VAL A 26 3.73 9.92 -8.39
CA VAL A 26 4.07 9.38 -7.06
C VAL A 26 5.14 10.23 -6.36
N GLU A 27 5.97 10.93 -7.13
CA GLU A 27 7.11 11.72 -6.62
C GLU A 27 6.70 12.92 -5.73
N ASN A 28 5.48 13.44 -5.88
CA ASN A 28 4.98 14.61 -5.14
C ASN A 28 4.36 14.30 -3.75
N ARG A 29 4.41 13.05 -3.26
CA ARG A 29 4.21 12.78 -1.82
C ARG A 29 5.48 13.01 -0.99
N ASN A 30 6.60 13.31 -1.64
CA ASN A 30 7.86 13.64 -0.98
C ASN A 30 7.84 15.08 -0.45
N GLY A 31 6.88 15.37 0.42
CA GLY A 31 6.79 16.60 1.21
C GLY A 31 7.18 16.33 2.65
N ASN A 32 8.48 16.32 2.91
CA ASN A 32 9.09 16.74 4.17
C ASN A 32 8.55 16.10 5.46
N ASN A 33 9.10 14.94 5.82
CA ASN A 33 9.32 14.64 7.23
C ASN A 33 10.71 14.01 7.36
N ASP A 34 11.69 14.90 7.54
CA ASP A 34 13.05 14.59 7.93
C ASP A 34 13.02 13.99 9.36
N ILE A 35 12.59 12.73 9.48
CA ILE A 35 12.90 11.88 10.63
C ILE A 35 14.15 11.12 10.22
N SER A 36 15.27 11.75 10.58
CA SER A 36 16.58 11.17 10.80
C SER A 36 16.59 9.64 10.84
N ASN A 37 17.25 9.06 9.83
CA ASN A 37 18.00 7.81 9.86
C ASN A 37 17.95 7.02 11.18
N GLN A 38 16.91 6.21 11.34
CA GLN A 38 17.05 4.92 11.99
C GLN A 38 16.81 3.87 10.91
N SER A 39 17.87 3.51 10.19
CA SER A 39 17.90 2.28 9.42
C SER A 39 18.02 1.11 10.40
N GLU A 40 17.00 0.90 11.25
CA GLU A 40 16.78 -0.41 11.83
C GLU A 40 16.45 -1.31 10.65
N VAL A 41 17.29 -2.31 10.39
CA VAL A 41 16.98 -3.37 9.44
C VAL A 41 15.62 -3.90 9.88
N PRO A 42 14.53 -3.68 9.11
CA PRO A 42 13.22 -4.09 9.58
C PRO A 42 13.29 -5.59 9.76
N GLU A 43 13.14 -6.06 11.00
CA GLU A 43 13.01 -7.49 11.27
C GLU A 43 11.98 -8.06 10.29
N LYS A 44 12.17 -9.32 9.86
CA LYS A 44 11.28 -9.94 8.89
C LYS A 44 9.86 -10.03 9.45
N THR A 45 9.05 -9.00 9.20
CA THR A 45 7.66 -8.94 9.63
C THR A 45 6.83 -9.94 8.83
N LYS A 46 5.87 -10.58 9.51
CA LYS A 46 4.90 -11.48 8.89
C LYS A 46 3.52 -10.83 8.96
N ARG A 47 2.72 -11.01 7.90
CA ARG A 47 1.33 -10.55 7.86
C ARG A 47 0.44 -11.58 8.54
N ILE A 48 -0.39 -11.13 9.46
CA ILE A 48 -1.47 -11.91 10.07
C ILE A 48 -2.79 -11.33 9.53
N THR A 49 -3.64 -12.20 9.01
CA THR A 49 -5.00 -11.85 8.57
C THR A 49 -5.98 -12.61 9.46
N PHE A 50 -6.97 -11.91 10.00
CA PHE A 50 -8.01 -12.49 10.84
C PHE A 50 -9.38 -11.99 10.40
N GLU A 51 -10.40 -12.81 10.64
CA GLU A 51 -11.80 -12.44 10.47
C GLU A 51 -12.38 -12.09 11.84
N VAL A 52 -13.06 -10.94 11.93
CA VAL A 52 -13.72 -10.48 13.14
C VAL A 52 -15.14 -10.04 12.82
N PRO A 53 -16.12 -10.29 13.71
CA PRO A 53 -17.45 -9.71 13.60
C PRO A 53 -17.40 -8.18 13.50
N GLU A 54 -18.34 -7.61 12.75
CA GLU A 54 -18.40 -6.17 12.50
C GLU A 54 -18.42 -5.36 13.82
N LYS A 55 -19.20 -5.82 14.80
CA LYS A 55 -19.29 -5.19 16.13
C LYS A 55 -17.92 -5.10 16.81
N GLN A 56 -17.09 -6.14 16.70
CA GLN A 56 -15.75 -6.14 17.27
C GLN A 56 -14.83 -5.19 16.49
N HIS A 57 -14.89 -5.21 15.16
CA HIS A 57 -14.12 -4.28 14.33
C HIS A 57 -14.45 -2.81 14.64
N GLN A 58 -15.72 -2.48 14.84
CA GLN A 58 -16.15 -1.14 15.27
C GLN A 58 -15.59 -0.76 16.64
N ALA A 59 -15.68 -1.66 17.62
CA ALA A 59 -15.11 -1.44 18.95
C ALA A 59 -13.60 -1.23 18.90
N THR A 60 -12.87 -2.01 18.10
CA THR A 60 -11.43 -1.85 17.87
C THR A 60 -11.11 -0.48 17.28
N LYS A 61 -11.88 -0.01 16.28
CA LYS A 61 -11.68 1.31 15.68
C LYS A 61 -11.83 2.44 16.69
N ILE A 62 -12.87 2.37 17.52
CA ILE A 62 -13.12 3.37 18.57
C ILE A 62 -11.97 3.37 19.58
N LEU A 63 -11.54 2.19 20.04
CA LEU A 63 -10.45 2.07 21.01
C LEU A 63 -9.12 2.61 20.45
N ALA A 64 -8.82 2.34 19.18
CA ALA A 64 -7.63 2.86 18.52
C ALA A 64 -7.66 4.39 18.46
N ALA A 65 -8.80 4.97 18.07
CA ALA A 65 -8.99 6.42 18.03
C ALA A 65 -8.87 7.06 19.41
N GLN A 66 -9.46 6.47 20.46
CA GLN A 66 -9.35 6.95 21.84
C GLN A 66 -7.91 6.97 22.35
N LYS A 67 -7.08 6.02 21.92
CA LYS A 67 -5.66 5.94 22.28
C LYS A 67 -4.75 6.79 21.38
N GLY A 68 -5.28 7.41 20.32
CA GLY A 68 -4.47 8.15 19.35
C GLY A 68 -3.53 7.27 18.54
N MET A 69 -3.87 5.99 18.36
CA MET A 69 -3.05 4.99 17.64
C MET A 69 -3.79 4.45 16.43
N THR A 70 -3.06 3.91 15.47
CA THR A 70 -3.64 3.13 14.38
C THR A 70 -4.12 1.77 14.89
N ILE A 71 -5.07 1.14 14.18
CA ILE A 71 -5.53 -0.22 14.48
C ILE A 71 -4.36 -1.21 14.49
N LYS A 72 -3.39 -1.02 13.58
CA LYS A 72 -2.19 -1.86 13.49
C LYS A 72 -1.36 -1.78 14.77
N GLU A 73 -1.05 -0.58 15.24
CA GLU A 73 -0.26 -0.37 16.46
C GLU A 73 -0.99 -0.88 17.70
N LEU A 74 -2.31 -0.64 17.79
CA LEU A 74 -3.14 -1.19 18.86
C LEU A 74 -3.06 -2.72 18.90
N MET A 75 -3.22 -3.37 17.74
CA MET A 75 -3.17 -4.83 17.64
C MET A 75 -1.78 -5.39 17.98
N GLN A 76 -0.72 -4.72 17.55
CA GLN A 76 0.66 -5.08 17.91
C GLN A 76 0.88 -4.97 19.42
N SER A 77 0.43 -3.86 20.04
CA SER A 77 0.53 -3.65 21.48
C SER A 77 -0.23 -4.72 22.28
N LEU A 78 -1.45 -5.06 21.86
CA LEU A 78 -2.24 -6.12 22.49
C LEU A 78 -1.57 -7.48 22.36
N LEU A 79 -1.05 -7.81 21.17
CA LEU A 79 -0.36 -9.08 20.94
C LEU A 79 0.89 -9.21 21.81
N VAL A 80 1.72 -8.17 21.90
CA VAL A 80 2.92 -8.16 22.76
C VAL A 80 2.53 -8.30 24.23
N THR A 81 1.50 -7.59 24.67
CA THR A 81 1.01 -7.65 26.06
C THR A 81 0.56 -9.07 26.42
N GLU A 82 -0.21 -9.72 25.55
CA GLU A 82 -0.70 -11.08 25.78
C GLU A 82 0.41 -12.14 25.71
N LEU A 83 1.37 -12.00 24.79
CA LEU A 83 2.52 -12.91 24.73
C LEU A 83 3.39 -12.82 25.99
N ASN A 84 3.64 -11.60 26.49
CA ASN A 84 4.44 -11.40 27.70
C ASN A 84 3.70 -11.85 28.97
N ARG A 85 2.36 -11.78 28.98
CA ARG A 85 1.55 -12.22 30.13
C ARG A 85 1.54 -13.74 30.30
N ASN A 86 1.70 -14.49 29.21
CA ASN A 86 1.61 -15.95 29.19
C ASN A 86 2.99 -16.64 29.14
N GLN A 87 4.07 -15.90 29.39
CA GLN A 87 5.43 -16.42 29.62
C GLN A 87 5.71 -16.48 31.12
#